data_AF-A0A662HQZ5-F1
#
_entry.id   AF-A0A662HQZ5-F1
#
_cell.length_a   1.000
_cell.length_b   1.000
_cell.length_c   1.000
_cell.angle_alpha   90.00
_cell.angle_beta   90.00
_cell.angle_gamma   90.00
#
_symmetry.space_group_name_H-M   'P 1'
#
loop_
_entity.id
_entity.type
_entity.pdbx_description
1 polymer ?
#
loop_
_entity_poly.entity_id
_entity_poly.type
_entity_poly.pdbx_seq_one_letter_code
_entity_poly.pdbx_strand_id
1 'polypeptide(L)'
;MFGKVSLKVLPLGKPELPDVKEALRIYREMPHGYLEEKAKEKLRRMGYKILFREEAPEWIKRVGSPDIIAVKDGEYLLAEVKPSSQLKRYSQAKTRLILVTDVEEGKTIEVWGLKELEA
;
A
#
# COMPACT_ATOMS: atom_id res chain seq x y z
N MET A 1 46.41 10.00 -18.20
CA MET A 1 45.64 11.12 -17.59
C MET A 1 44.22 10.64 -17.38
N PHE A 2 43.84 10.30 -16.15
CA PHE A 2 42.45 9.95 -15.82
C PHE A 2 41.70 11.23 -15.49
N GLY A 3 40.77 11.62 -16.36
CA GLY A 3 39.89 12.77 -16.15
C GLY A 3 38.97 12.51 -14.97
N LYS A 4 39.03 13.38 -13.95
CA LYS A 4 38.09 13.38 -12.83
C LYS A 4 36.71 13.74 -13.37
N VAL A 5 35.79 12.77 -13.37
CA VAL A 5 34.36 13.05 -13.54
C VAL A 5 33.88 13.69 -12.25
N SER A 6 33.60 14.99 -12.31
CA SER A 6 33.03 15.74 -11.20
C SER A 6 31.56 15.35 -11.07
N LEU A 7 31.25 14.46 -10.12
CA LEU A 7 29.89 14.18 -9.70
C LEU A 7 29.34 15.43 -9.02
N LYS A 8 28.58 16.23 -9.78
CA LYS A 8 27.71 17.25 -9.22
C LYS A 8 26.67 16.55 -8.34
N VAL A 9 26.91 16.56 -7.04
CA VAL A 9 25.91 16.17 -6.04
C VAL A 9 24.80 17.21 -6.10
N LEU A 10 23.65 16.83 -6.69
CA LEU A 10 22.43 17.62 -6.62
C LEU A 10 21.91 17.60 -5.18
N PRO A 11 21.40 18.72 -4.65
CA PRO A 11 20.89 18.78 -3.29
C PRO A 11 19.69 17.83 -3.15
N LEU A 12 19.80 16.85 -2.26
CA LEU A 12 18.74 15.90 -1.93
C LEU A 12 17.59 16.65 -1.23
N GLY A 13 16.66 17.17 -2.03
CA GLY A 13 15.29 17.32 -1.58
C GLY A 13 14.75 15.94 -1.17
N LYS A 14 13.82 15.87 -0.21
CA LYS A 14 13.13 14.62 0.11
C LYS A 14 12.63 14.01 -1.22
N PRO A 15 12.94 12.75 -1.54
CA PRO A 15 12.45 12.16 -2.78
C PRO A 15 10.93 12.28 -2.81
N GLU A 16 10.41 12.95 -3.82
CA GLU A 16 8.96 13.00 -4.05
C GLU A 16 8.48 11.56 -4.26
N LEU A 17 7.46 11.17 -3.50
CA LEU A 17 6.85 9.86 -3.68
C LEU A 17 6.17 9.82 -5.07
N PRO A 18 6.40 8.77 -5.87
CA PRO A 18 5.77 8.63 -7.18
C PRO A 18 4.24 8.64 -7.04
N ASP A 19 3.54 9.02 -8.11
CA ASP A 19 2.08 8.91 -8.16
C ASP A 19 1.62 7.43 -8.06
N VAL A 20 0.31 7.20 -7.87
CA VAL A 20 -0.23 5.85 -7.64
C VAL A 20 0.02 4.89 -8.81
N LYS A 21 0.01 5.39 -10.06
CA LYS A 21 0.24 4.56 -11.25
C LYS A 21 1.70 4.20 -11.38
N GLU A 22 2.58 5.15 -11.10
CA GLU A 22 4.02 4.96 -11.12
C GLU A 22 4.46 4.06 -9.94
N ALA A 23 3.85 4.21 -8.77
CA ALA A 23 4.00 3.31 -7.64
C ALA A 23 3.65 1.86 -7.99
N LEU A 24 2.54 1.65 -8.72
CA LEU A 24 2.15 0.33 -9.23
C LEU A 24 3.13 -0.20 -10.27
N ARG A 25 3.67 0.67 -11.14
CA ARG A 25 4.68 0.28 -12.14
C ARG A 25 5.94 -0.22 -11.44
N ILE A 26 6.46 0.56 -10.49
CA ILE A 26 7.67 0.22 -9.72
C ILE A 26 7.46 -1.03 -8.87
N TYR A 27 6.29 -1.24 -8.25
CA TYR A 27 6.01 -2.46 -7.47
C TYR A 27 6.24 -3.75 -8.27
N ARG A 28 6.03 -3.71 -9.59
CA ARG A 28 6.27 -4.87 -10.47
C ARG A 28 7.75 -5.14 -10.72
N GLU A 29 8.60 -4.15 -10.48
CA GLU A 29 10.06 -4.18 -10.68
C GLU A 29 10.81 -4.36 -9.34
N MET A 30 10.25 -3.83 -8.25
CA MET A 30 10.67 -4.02 -6.86
C MET A 30 9.42 -4.24 -5.99
N PRO A 31 9.14 -5.49 -5.56
CA PRO A 31 8.01 -5.76 -4.70
C PRO A 31 8.26 -5.09 -3.34
N HIS A 32 7.31 -4.26 -2.93
CA HIS A 32 7.25 -3.45 -1.70
C HIS A 32 7.84 -2.04 -1.77
N GLY A 33 7.03 -1.07 -1.31
CA GLY A 33 7.39 0.33 -1.17
C GLY A 33 6.24 1.25 -1.52
N TYR A 34 6.08 1.59 -2.79
CA TYR A 34 5.32 2.80 -3.12
C TYR A 34 3.79 2.69 -3.03
N LEU A 35 3.18 1.57 -3.42
CA LEU A 35 1.73 1.39 -3.24
C LEU A 35 1.34 1.28 -1.77
N GLU A 36 2.19 0.63 -0.98
CA GLU A 36 2.04 0.53 0.46
C GLU A 36 2.18 1.91 1.12
N GLU A 37 3.17 2.71 0.72
CA GLU A 37 3.28 4.09 1.21
C GLU A 37 2.09 4.95 0.80
N LYS A 38 1.53 4.79 -0.41
CA LYS A 38 0.29 5.49 -0.81
C LYS A 38 -0.90 5.10 0.05
N ALA A 39 -1.06 3.82 0.38
CA ALA A 39 -2.09 3.36 1.30
C ALA A 39 -1.87 3.93 2.72
N LYS A 40 -0.62 3.95 3.22
CA LYS A 40 -0.28 4.59 4.50
C LYS A 40 -0.56 6.09 4.50
N GLU A 41 -0.23 6.82 3.43
CA GLU A 41 -0.55 8.24 3.28
C GLU A 41 -2.05 8.50 3.35
N LYS A 42 -2.87 7.72 2.63
CA LYS A 42 -4.33 7.82 2.71
C LYS A 42 -4.84 7.56 4.13
N LEU A 43 -4.39 6.49 4.77
CA LEU A 43 -4.78 6.16 6.15
C LEU A 43 -4.43 7.30 7.12
N ARG A 44 -3.25 7.92 6.97
CA ARG A 44 -2.87 9.11 7.74
C ARG A 44 -3.82 10.29 7.47
N ARG A 45 -4.20 10.56 6.21
CA ARG A 45 -5.21 11.59 5.88
C ARG A 45 -6.57 11.31 6.53
N MET A 46 -6.93 10.03 6.69
CA MET A 46 -8.15 9.60 7.38
C MET A 46 -8.05 9.67 8.92
N GLY A 47 -6.89 10.05 9.46
CA GLY A 47 -6.63 10.21 10.89
C GLY A 47 -6.08 8.97 11.59
N TYR A 48 -5.66 7.94 10.86
CA TYR A 48 -5.04 6.77 11.45
C TYR A 48 -3.55 6.99 11.75
N LYS A 49 -3.09 6.45 12.88
CA LYS A 49 -1.66 6.24 13.15
C LYS A 49 -1.24 4.90 12.56
N ILE A 50 -0.17 4.89 11.77
CA ILE A 50 0.47 3.66 11.30
C ILE A 50 1.36 3.12 12.42
N LEU A 51 1.24 1.83 12.73
CA LEU A 51 2.01 1.16 13.77
C LEU A 51 3.09 0.26 13.16
N PHE A 52 4.24 0.22 13.81
CA PHE A 52 5.17 -0.88 13.62
C PHE A 52 4.65 -2.14 14.31
N ARG A 53 5.06 -3.31 13.81
CA ARG A 53 4.60 -4.60 14.34
C ARG A 53 4.87 -4.73 15.84
N GLU A 54 6.00 -4.23 16.31
CA GLU A 54 6.45 -4.30 17.70
C GLU A 54 5.53 -3.51 18.63
N GLU A 55 4.96 -2.41 18.13
CA GLU A 55 4.02 -1.54 18.86
C GLU A 55 2.59 -2.11 18.90
N ALA A 56 2.28 -3.09 18.05
CA ALA A 56 0.94 -3.66 17.97
C ALA A 56 0.60 -4.52 19.21
N PRO A 57 -0.68 -4.59 19.61
CA PRO A 57 -1.14 -5.53 20.64
C PRO A 57 -0.85 -6.99 20.28
N GLU A 58 -0.70 -7.83 21.31
CA GLU A 58 -0.31 -9.24 21.12
C GLU A 58 -1.34 -10.05 20.31
N TRP A 59 -2.62 -9.68 20.39
CA TRP A 59 -3.65 -10.32 19.58
C TRP A 59 -3.50 -10.01 18.09
N ILE A 60 -3.11 -8.78 17.70
CA ILE A 60 -2.79 -8.43 16.30
C ILE A 60 -1.57 -9.20 15.82
N LYS A 61 -0.51 -9.28 16.65
CA LYS A 61 0.72 -10.00 16.31
C LYS A 61 0.45 -11.48 16.00
N ARG A 62 -0.50 -12.10 16.71
CA ARG A 62 -0.93 -13.49 16.51
C ARG A 62 -1.74 -13.73 15.23
N VAL A 63 -2.40 -12.71 14.67
CA VAL A 63 -3.18 -12.85 13.43
C VAL A 63 -2.29 -13.12 12.22
N GLY A 64 -1.10 -12.52 12.18
CA GLY A 64 -0.17 -12.67 11.06
C GLY A 64 0.70 -11.44 10.89
N SER A 65 1.30 -11.27 9.71
CA SER A 65 2.17 -10.14 9.35
C SER A 65 1.58 -9.36 8.17
N PRO A 66 0.55 -8.53 8.39
CA PRO A 66 -0.02 -7.70 7.34
C PRO A 66 0.98 -6.66 6.85
N ASP A 67 0.83 -6.20 5.60
CA ASP A 67 1.65 -5.13 5.04
C ASP A 67 1.51 -3.82 5.85
N ILE A 68 0.31 -3.52 6.37
CA ILE A 68 0.03 -2.30 7.15
C ILE A 68 -0.80 -2.63 8.40
N ILE A 69 -0.38 -2.06 9.53
CA ILE A 69 -1.16 -1.99 10.77
C ILE A 69 -1.46 -0.51 11.04
N ALA A 70 -2.73 -0.19 11.26
CA ALA A 70 -3.17 1.18 11.53
C ALA A 70 -4.16 1.22 12.70
N VAL A 71 -4.19 2.32 13.44
CA VAL A 71 -5.11 2.52 14.57
C VAL A 71 -5.68 3.94 14.61
N LYS A 72 -6.97 4.05 14.94
CA LYS A 72 -7.66 5.32 15.17
C LYS A 72 -8.72 5.12 16.25
N ASP A 73 -8.73 5.96 17.28
CA ASP A 73 -9.74 5.93 18.35
C ASP A 73 -9.93 4.55 19.03
N GLY A 74 -8.87 3.74 19.07
CA GLY A 74 -8.87 2.38 19.62
C GLY A 74 -9.28 1.28 18.63
N GLU A 75 -9.73 1.64 17.44
CA GLU A 75 -10.07 0.71 16.35
C GLU A 75 -8.84 0.40 15.50
N TYR A 76 -8.56 -0.89 15.31
CA TYR A 76 -7.41 -1.38 14.54
C TYR A 76 -7.84 -1.79 13.14
N LEU A 77 -7.01 -1.44 12.16
CA LEU A 77 -7.15 -1.81 10.76
C LEU A 77 -5.90 -2.57 10.33
N LEU A 78 -6.12 -3.69 9.65
CA LEU A 78 -5.08 -4.46 8.97
C LEU A 78 -5.30 -4.33 7.47
N ALA A 79 -4.25 -4.00 6.72
CA ALA A 79 -4.34 -3.90 5.27
C ALA A 79 -3.22 -4.68 4.60
N GLU A 80 -3.60 -5.35 3.52
CA GLU A 80 -2.71 -6.12 2.66
C GLU A 80 -2.70 -5.49 1.25
N VAL A 81 -1.52 -5.24 0.72
CA VAL A 81 -1.29 -4.61 -0.58
C VAL A 81 -1.04 -5.71 -1.62
N LYS A 82 -2.13 -6.16 -2.27
CA LYS A 82 -2.08 -7.21 -3.31
C LYS A 82 -2.48 -6.70 -4.69
N PRO A 83 -1.55 -6.11 -5.46
CA PRO A 83 -1.83 -5.81 -6.87
C PRO A 83 -1.97 -7.12 -7.66
N SER A 84 -3.13 -7.32 -8.29
CA SER A 84 -3.42 -8.50 -9.13
C SER A 84 -3.69 -8.11 -10.57
N SER A 85 -2.87 -8.63 -11.49
CA SER A 85 -3.06 -8.38 -12.94
C SER A 85 -4.38 -8.97 -13.45
N GLN A 86 -4.82 -10.08 -12.85
CA GLN A 86 -6.08 -10.73 -13.19
C GLN A 86 -7.29 -9.90 -12.75
N LEU A 87 -7.30 -9.44 -11.49
CA LEU A 87 -8.36 -8.56 -10.99
C LEU A 87 -8.42 -7.25 -11.78
N LYS A 88 -7.27 -6.68 -12.15
CA LYS A 88 -7.21 -5.51 -13.04
C LYS A 88 -7.88 -5.76 -14.39
N ARG A 89 -7.62 -6.91 -15.05
CA ARG A 89 -8.25 -7.22 -16.34
C ARG A 89 -9.76 -7.39 -16.18
N TYR A 90 -10.20 -8.06 -15.13
CA TYR A 90 -11.63 -8.32 -14.91
C TYR A 90 -12.40 -7.05 -14.54
N SER A 91 -11.80 -6.14 -13.78
CA SER A 91 -12.43 -4.85 -13.45
C SER A 91 -12.68 -3.97 -14.69
N GLN A 92 -12.02 -4.26 -15.82
CA GLN A 92 -12.19 -3.55 -17.09
C GLN A 92 -13.24 -4.20 -18.00
N ALA A 93 -13.74 -5.39 -17.68
CA ALA A 93 -14.61 -6.19 -18.55
C ALA A 93 -16.08 -5.71 -18.62
N LYS A 94 -16.40 -4.53 -18.07
CA LYS A 94 -17.76 -3.94 -18.00
C LYS A 94 -18.84 -4.90 -17.50
N THR A 95 -18.46 -5.81 -16.61
CA THR A 95 -19.37 -6.78 -15.97
C THR A 95 -19.13 -6.78 -14.46
N ARG A 96 -20.02 -7.41 -13.71
CA ARG A 96 -19.88 -7.59 -12.27
C ARG A 96 -18.71 -8.51 -11.97
N LEU A 97 -17.76 -8.03 -11.18
CA LEU A 97 -16.67 -8.84 -10.62
C LEU A 97 -17.06 -9.29 -9.20
N ILE A 98 -16.88 -10.58 -8.91
CA ILE A 98 -17.02 -11.16 -7.58
C ILE A 98 -15.70 -11.84 -7.24
N LEU A 99 -15.09 -11.46 -6.11
CA LEU A 99 -13.94 -12.16 -5.54
C LEU A 99 -14.46 -13.24 -4.59
N VAL A 100 -14.05 -14.49 -4.82
CA VAL A 100 -14.34 -15.61 -3.92
C VAL A 100 -13.07 -15.91 -3.13
N THR A 101 -13.17 -15.90 -1.81
CA THR A 101 -12.07 -16.16 -0.87
C THR A 101 -12.61 -16.86 0.37
N ASP A 102 -11.71 -17.37 1.21
CA ASP A 102 -11.95 -18.12 2.45
C ASP A 102 -12.32 -17.24 3.66
N VAL A 103 -13.15 -16.21 3.45
CA VAL A 103 -13.74 -15.41 4.54
C VAL A 103 -15.19 -15.81 4.76
N GLU A 104 -15.64 -15.79 6.01
CA GLU A 104 -17.03 -16.13 6.36
C GLU A 104 -18.02 -15.09 5.84
N GLU A 105 -17.69 -13.79 5.96
CA GLU A 105 -18.57 -12.69 5.59
C GLU A 105 -17.83 -11.68 4.70
N GLY A 106 -18.22 -11.54 3.42
CA GLY A 106 -17.55 -10.62 2.51
C GLY A 106 -17.65 -9.12 2.91
N LYS A 107 -18.65 -8.73 3.71
CA LYS A 107 -18.85 -7.34 4.15
C LYS A 107 -17.80 -6.86 5.16
N THR A 108 -17.00 -7.76 5.74
CA THR A 108 -15.90 -7.39 6.64
C THR A 108 -14.64 -6.99 5.87
N ILE A 109 -14.63 -7.17 4.53
CA ILE A 109 -13.50 -6.83 3.67
C ILE A 109 -13.83 -5.58 2.86
N GLU A 110 -13.03 -4.54 3.05
CA GLU A 110 -13.02 -3.36 2.19
C GLU A 110 -11.94 -3.51 1.11
N VAL A 111 -12.24 -3.07 -0.11
CA VAL A 111 -11.29 -3.14 -1.24
C VAL A 111 -10.99 -1.74 -1.72
N TRP A 112 -9.71 -1.36 -1.68
CA TRP A 112 -9.23 -0.12 -2.29
C TRP A 112 -8.60 -0.41 -3.65
N GLY A 113 -9.15 0.21 -4.69
CA GLY A 113 -8.50 0.34 -5.99
C GLY A 113 -7.59 1.56 -6.04
N LEU A 114 -6.98 1.79 -7.21
CA LEU A 114 -6.05 2.91 -7.39
C LEU A 114 -6.72 4.28 -7.20
N LYS A 115 -8.00 4.40 -7.57
CA LYS A 115 -8.74 5.66 -7.41
C LYS A 115 -8.97 5.98 -5.94
N GLU A 116 -9.28 4.97 -5.14
CA GLU A 116 -9.47 5.13 -3.71
C GLU A 116 -8.15 5.58 -3.06
N LEU A 117 -6.98 5.10 -3.52
CA LEU A 117 -5.67 5.54 -3.03
C LEU A 117 -5.30 6.99 -3.42
N GLU A 118 -5.82 7.50 -4.54
CA GLU A 118 -5.57 8.88 -5.00
C GLU A 118 -6.31 9.95 -4.16
N ALA A 119 -7.46 9.60 -3.57
CA ALA A 119 -8.28 10.48 -2.72
C ALA A 119 -7.73 10.60 -1.29
#